data_AF-A0A947J9C2-F1
#
_entry.id   AF-A0A947J9C2-F1
#
_cell.length_a   1.000
_cell.length_b   1.000
_cell.length_c   1.000
_cell.angle_alpha   90.00
_cell.angle_beta   90.00
_cell.angle_gamma   90.00
#
_symmetry.space_group_name_H-M   'P 1'
#
loop_
_entity.id
_entity.type
_entity.pdbx_description
1 polymer ?
#
loop_
_entity_poly.entity_id
_entity_poly.type
_entity_poly.pdbx_seq_one_letter_code
_entity_poly.pdbx_strand_id
1 'polypeptide(L)'
;EIVYNPAEKEILKKREETFKTSRVMKFIFTLFYLIAYIVTFGLIIWVLILLNFSIVSGFLFLLFLSVISFFGLRLRHNATELVVIKKRERIRIVLFDFFTMPILRAGSIISRNTSKVNIFMFLLDFIIEAPFKLLLETIEDWTSFQRQKKEEIF
;
A
#
# COMPACT_ATOMS: atom_id res chain seq x y z
N GLU A 1 -13.06 2.10 -39.84
CA GLU A 1 -11.72 1.49 -39.98
C GLU A 1 -10.70 2.49 -39.45
N ILE A 2 -10.19 2.26 -38.24
CA ILE A 2 -9.21 3.17 -37.65
C ILE A 2 -7.89 2.87 -38.36
N VAL A 3 -7.47 3.76 -39.24
CA VAL A 3 -6.24 3.61 -40.04
C VAL A 3 -5.06 3.53 -39.08
N TYR A 4 -4.59 2.31 -38.88
CA TYR A 4 -3.56 1.95 -37.93
C TYR A 4 -2.20 2.35 -38.53
N ASN A 5 -1.68 3.52 -38.13
CA ASN A 5 -0.47 4.09 -38.74
C ASN A 5 0.79 3.38 -38.18
N PRO A 6 1.59 2.68 -39.02
CA PRO A 6 2.81 2.01 -38.59
C PRO A 6 3.87 2.98 -38.03
N ALA A 7 3.81 4.26 -38.39
CA ALA A 7 4.68 5.29 -37.83
C ALA A 7 4.44 5.49 -36.33
N GLU A 8 3.19 5.46 -35.85
CA GLU A 8 2.86 5.62 -34.43
C GLU A 8 3.43 4.48 -33.56
N LYS A 9 3.43 3.25 -34.07
CA LYS A 9 4.09 2.11 -33.41
C LYS A 9 5.58 2.33 -33.21
N GLU A 10 6.27 2.91 -34.20
CA GLU A 10 7.70 3.18 -34.13
C GLU A 10 8.02 4.29 -33.11
N ILE A 11 7.24 5.37 -33.07
CA ILE A 11 7.44 6.46 -32.09
C ILE A 11 7.12 6.02 -30.66
N LEU A 12 6.08 5.18 -30.46
CA LEU A 12 5.73 4.63 -29.15
C LEU A 12 6.78 3.61 -28.68
N LYS A 13 7.21 2.69 -29.54
CA LYS A 13 8.26 1.71 -29.24
C LYS A 13 9.62 2.39 -28.98
N LYS A 14 9.97 3.42 -29.75
CA LYS A 14 11.19 4.20 -29.57
C LYS A 14 11.19 5.02 -28.27
N ARG A 15 10.02 5.46 -27.79
CA ARG A 15 9.85 6.13 -26.50
C ARG A 15 10.02 5.15 -25.33
N GLU A 16 9.62 3.89 -25.48
CA GLU A 16 9.90 2.83 -24.50
C GLU A 16 11.38 2.41 -24.50
N GLU A 17 12.06 2.45 -25.65
CA GLU A 17 13.48 2.06 -25.79
C GLU A 17 14.51 3.13 -25.37
N THR A 18 14.10 4.36 -25.00
CA THR A 18 15.01 5.50 -24.76
C THR A 18 15.30 5.85 -23.30
N PHE A 19 15.25 4.88 -22.40
CA PHE A 19 16.12 4.90 -21.22
C PHE A 19 17.04 3.68 -21.26
N LYS A 20 18.04 3.70 -22.16
CA LYS A 20 19.30 2.98 -21.94
C LYS A 20 19.99 3.62 -20.72
N THR A 21 19.44 3.38 -19.53
CA THR A 21 20.04 3.76 -18.26
C THR A 21 21.42 3.13 -18.26
N SER A 22 22.45 3.96 -18.36
CA SER A 22 23.83 3.49 -18.41
C SER A 22 24.08 2.55 -17.23
N ARG A 23 24.99 1.58 -17.38
CA ARG A 23 25.34 0.66 -16.29
C ARG A 23 25.71 1.42 -15.00
N VAL A 24 26.32 2.60 -15.16
CA VAL A 24 26.63 3.56 -14.09
C VAL A 24 25.38 4.12 -13.44
N MET A 25 24.40 4.61 -14.22
CA MET A 25 23.15 5.13 -13.68
C MET A 25 22.36 4.06 -12.92
N LYS A 26 22.30 2.81 -13.43
CA LYS A 26 21.68 1.69 -12.71
C LYS A 26 22.38 1.44 -11.37
N PHE A 27 23.71 1.47 -11.35
CA PHE A 27 24.48 1.31 -10.13
C PHE A 27 24.19 2.40 -9.10
N ILE A 28 24.15 3.67 -9.53
CA ILE A 28 23.82 4.80 -8.66
C ILE A 28 22.42 4.63 -8.05
N PHE A 29 21.41 4.29 -8.87
CA PHE A 29 20.06 4.07 -8.36
C PHE A 29 19.99 2.92 -7.35
N THR A 30 20.66 1.79 -7.63
CA THR A 30 20.73 0.66 -6.68
C THR A 30 21.36 1.09 -5.36
N LEU A 31 22.44 1.88 -5.40
CA LEU A 31 23.09 2.39 -4.20
C LEU A 31 22.16 3.29 -3.39
N PHE A 32 21.44 4.22 -4.03
CA PHE A 32 20.42 5.03 -3.38
C PHE A 32 19.32 4.19 -2.71
N TYR A 33 18.84 3.16 -3.40
CA TYR A 33 17.85 2.24 -2.83
C TYR A 33 18.39 1.45 -1.63
N LEU A 34 19.65 1.01 -1.69
CA LEU A 34 20.30 0.33 -0.57
C LEU A 34 20.41 1.25 0.65
N ILE A 35 20.85 2.50 0.43
CA ILE A 35 20.94 3.52 1.48
C ILE A 35 19.56 3.76 2.09
N ALA A 36 18.51 3.89 1.28
CA ALA A 36 17.14 4.05 1.78
C ALA A 36 16.73 2.88 2.69
N TYR A 37 17.03 1.64 2.30
CA TYR A 37 16.80 0.46 3.12
C TYR A 37 17.54 0.52 4.46
N ILE A 38 18.84 0.82 4.42
CA ILE A 38 19.68 0.90 5.62
C ILE A 38 19.18 2.00 6.55
N VAL A 39 18.87 3.18 6.02
CA VAL A 39 18.38 4.30 6.84
C VAL A 39 17.02 3.97 7.44
N THR A 40 16.07 3.49 6.66
CA THR A 40 14.73 3.13 7.17
C THR A 40 14.81 2.05 8.25
N PHE A 41 15.41 0.91 7.97
CA PHE A 41 15.46 -0.19 8.94
C PHE A 41 16.41 0.13 10.10
N GLY A 42 17.50 0.83 9.86
CA GLY A 42 18.43 1.29 10.88
C GLY A 42 17.77 2.23 11.89
N LEU A 43 16.95 3.17 11.43
CA LEU A 43 16.17 4.04 12.33
C LEU A 43 15.20 3.23 13.19
N ILE A 44 14.48 2.27 12.61
CA ILE A 44 13.55 1.44 13.37
C ILE A 44 14.30 0.58 14.40
N ILE A 45 15.40 -0.06 14.00
CA ILE A 45 16.24 -0.85 14.91
C ILE A 45 16.80 0.02 16.04
N TRP A 46 17.26 1.24 15.73
CA TRP A 46 17.74 2.17 16.73
C TRP A 46 16.66 2.53 17.76
N VAL A 47 15.43 2.79 17.30
CA VAL A 47 14.27 2.99 18.20
C VAL A 47 14.00 1.74 19.04
N LEU A 48 14.06 0.54 18.45
CA LEU A 48 13.85 -0.72 19.19
C LEU A 48 14.91 -0.94 20.27
N ILE A 49 16.17 -0.60 20.01
CA ILE A 49 17.25 -0.67 21.00
C ILE A 49 16.99 0.32 22.14
N LEU A 50 16.57 1.55 21.81
CA LEU A 50 16.21 2.56 22.81
C LEU A 50 15.06 2.08 23.72
N LEU A 51 14.11 1.31 23.16
CA LEU A 51 13.02 0.68 23.88
C LEU A 51 13.42 -0.62 24.60
N ASN A 52 14.70 -0.99 24.60
CA ASN A 52 15.24 -2.21 25.22
C ASN A 52 14.56 -3.51 24.74
N PHE A 53 14.19 -3.58 23.46
CA PHE A 53 13.65 -4.81 22.88
C PHE A 53 14.71 -5.91 22.83
N SER A 54 14.30 -7.15 23.15
CA SER A 54 15.13 -8.32 22.87
C SER A 54 15.30 -8.52 21.37
N ILE A 55 16.38 -9.19 20.94
CA ILE A 55 16.66 -9.47 19.52
C ILE A 55 15.49 -10.22 18.86
N VAL A 56 14.92 -11.20 19.55
CA VAL A 56 13.79 -12.00 19.05
C VAL A 56 12.55 -11.13 18.88
N SER A 57 12.22 -10.32 19.90
CA SER A 57 11.08 -9.41 19.86
C SER A 57 11.25 -8.33 18.79
N GLY A 58 12.47 -7.80 18.62
CA GLY A 58 12.79 -6.81 17.60
C GLY A 58 12.66 -7.36 16.18
N PHE A 59 13.12 -8.60 15.95
CA PHE A 59 12.91 -9.28 14.67
C PHE A 59 11.42 -9.50 14.37
N LEU A 60 10.66 -10.03 15.34
CA LEU A 60 9.21 -10.22 15.19
C LEU A 60 8.51 -8.89 14.92
N PHE A 61 8.91 -7.82 15.59
CA PHE A 61 8.37 -6.49 15.37
C PHE A 61 8.63 -6.01 13.94
N LEU A 62 9.85 -6.12 13.43
CA LEU A 62 10.18 -5.73 12.05
C LEU A 62 9.39 -6.54 11.02
N LEU A 63 9.22 -7.84 11.26
CA LEU A 63 8.42 -8.73 10.42
C LEU A 63 6.96 -8.29 10.41
N PHE A 64 6.34 -8.13 11.58
CA PHE A 64 4.95 -7.70 11.70
C PHE A 64 4.74 -6.30 11.13
N LEU A 65 5.61 -5.34 11.44
CA LEU A 65 5.55 -3.99 10.91
C LEU A 65 5.54 -3.99 9.38
N SER A 66 6.43 -4.76 8.76
CA SER A 66 6.53 -4.86 7.30
C SER A 66 5.26 -5.47 6.70
N VAL A 67 4.79 -6.59 7.26
CA VAL A 67 3.61 -7.32 6.79
C VAL A 67 2.34 -6.48 6.95
N ILE A 68 2.11 -5.91 8.13
CA ILE A 68 0.93 -5.08 8.44
C ILE A 68 0.93 -3.81 7.57
N SER A 69 2.08 -3.17 7.38
CA SER A 69 2.17 -1.98 6.51
C SER A 69 1.80 -2.30 5.07
N PHE A 70 2.31 -3.42 4.55
CA PHE A 70 1.96 -3.89 3.20
C PHE A 70 0.46 -4.17 3.06
N PHE A 71 -0.15 -4.85 4.05
CA PHE A 71 -1.58 -5.13 4.05
C PHE A 71 -2.43 -3.86 4.15
N GLY A 72 -2.08 -2.93 5.04
CA GLY A 72 -2.80 -1.65 5.15
C GLY A 72 -2.80 -0.87 3.82
N LEU A 73 -1.70 -0.91 3.08
CA LEU A 73 -1.64 -0.29 1.75
C LEU A 73 -2.48 -1.04 0.72
N ARG A 74 -2.45 -2.38 0.72
CA ARG A 74 -3.26 -3.21 -0.18
C ARG A 74 -4.76 -3.00 0.06
N LEU A 75 -5.20 -3.02 1.32
CA LEU A 75 -6.58 -2.75 1.72
C LEU A 75 -7.02 -1.35 1.28
N ARG A 76 -6.15 -0.34 1.48
CA ARG A 76 -6.43 1.03 1.01
C ARG A 76 -6.54 1.10 -0.52
N HIS A 77 -5.67 0.43 -1.27
CA HIS A 77 -5.73 0.43 -2.74
C HIS A 77 -7.03 -0.21 -3.25
N ASN A 78 -7.45 -1.36 -2.70
CA ASN A 78 -8.73 -1.98 -3.02
C ASN A 78 -9.92 -1.04 -2.74
N ALA A 79 -9.86 -0.25 -1.66
CA ALA A 79 -10.91 0.72 -1.32
C ALA A 79 -10.86 2.03 -2.13
N THR A 80 -9.69 2.42 -2.68
CA THR A 80 -9.48 3.75 -3.31
C THR A 80 -9.50 3.71 -4.85
N GLU A 81 -9.61 2.54 -5.49
CA GLU A 81 -9.87 2.48 -6.95
C GLU A 81 -11.14 3.26 -7.36
N LEU A 82 -12.04 3.52 -6.42
CA LEU A 82 -13.28 4.29 -6.62
C LEU A 82 -13.12 5.81 -6.49
N VAL A 83 -11.96 6.34 -6.06
CA VAL A 83 -11.79 7.76 -5.75
C VAL A 83 -10.50 8.32 -6.35
N VAL A 84 -10.59 8.81 -7.60
CA VAL A 84 -9.50 9.53 -8.29
C VAL A 84 -9.41 10.95 -7.75
N ILE A 85 -8.78 11.13 -6.59
CA ILE A 85 -8.37 12.45 -6.11
C ILE A 85 -6.86 12.57 -6.36
N LYS A 86 -6.49 13.41 -7.34
CA LYS A 86 -5.09 13.85 -7.55
C LYS A 86 -4.61 14.56 -6.28
N LYS A 87 -3.91 13.83 -5.42
CA LYS A 87 -3.34 14.37 -4.17
C LYS A 87 -2.26 15.39 -4.55
N ARG A 88 -2.40 16.63 -4.09
CA ARG A 88 -1.36 17.66 -4.21
C ARG A 88 -0.11 17.17 -3.47
N GLU A 89 0.93 16.79 -4.19
CA GLU A 89 2.17 16.28 -3.61
C GLU A 89 2.84 17.36 -2.75
N ARG A 90 2.81 17.17 -1.44
CA ARG A 90 3.59 17.96 -0.49
C ARG A 90 4.92 17.25 -0.30
N ILE A 91 6.05 17.97 -0.28
CA ILE A 91 7.41 17.41 -0.10
C ILE A 91 7.49 16.43 1.09
N ARG A 92 6.76 16.72 2.18
CA ARG A 92 6.65 15.81 3.34
C ARG A 92 6.07 14.42 3.01
N ILE A 93 5.10 14.35 2.10
CA ILE A 93 4.48 13.10 1.66
C ILE A 93 5.48 12.29 0.85
N VAL A 94 6.20 12.94 -0.07
CA VAL A 94 7.25 12.29 -0.87
C VAL A 94 8.34 11.70 0.02
N LEU A 95 8.77 12.43 1.05
CA LEU A 95 9.76 11.93 2.01
C LEU A 95 9.22 10.74 2.82
N PHE A 96 7.97 10.81 3.28
CA PHE A 96 7.35 9.71 4.01
C PHE A 96 7.19 8.46 3.14
N ASP A 97 6.74 8.62 1.90
CA ASP A 97 6.60 7.53 0.93
C ASP A 97 7.97 6.91 0.62
N PHE A 98 9.03 7.72 0.52
CA PHE A 98 10.39 7.24 0.32
C PHE A 98 10.87 6.32 1.46
N PHE A 99 10.66 6.71 2.71
CA PHE A 99 11.06 5.89 3.87
C PHE A 99 10.12 4.69 4.11
N THR A 100 8.86 4.79 3.71
CA THR A 100 7.88 3.71 3.88
C THR A 100 8.01 2.65 2.79
N MET A 101 8.51 3.02 1.60
CA MET A 101 8.76 2.10 0.47
C MET A 101 9.57 0.85 0.84
N PRO A 102 10.73 0.94 1.53
CA PRO A 102 11.49 -0.22 1.99
C PRO A 102 10.69 -1.19 2.88
N ILE A 103 9.89 -0.66 3.81
CA ILE A 103 9.04 -1.43 4.73
C ILE A 103 7.97 -2.18 3.92
N LEU A 104 7.30 -1.48 3.01
CA LEU A 104 6.27 -2.04 2.14
C LEU A 104 6.82 -3.11 1.22
N ARG A 105 8.01 -2.91 0.61
CA ARG A 105 8.65 -3.93 -0.22
C ARG A 105 9.02 -5.17 0.58
N ALA A 106 9.58 -5.00 1.77
CA ALA A 106 9.90 -6.14 2.64
C ALA A 106 8.63 -6.94 2.97
N GLY A 107 7.56 -6.26 3.38
CA GLY A 107 6.26 -6.90 3.63
C GLY A 107 5.67 -7.56 2.37
N SER A 108 5.84 -6.93 1.21
CA SER A 108 5.38 -7.48 -0.08
C SER A 108 6.10 -8.78 -0.46
N ILE A 109 7.41 -8.86 -0.25
CA ILE A 109 8.19 -10.07 -0.54
C ILE A 109 7.75 -11.21 0.38
N ILE A 110 7.60 -10.93 1.68
CA ILE A 110 7.17 -11.92 2.68
C ILE A 110 5.76 -12.43 2.37
N SER A 111 4.86 -11.52 2.03
CA SER A 111 3.45 -11.83 1.75
C SER A 111 3.23 -12.53 0.41
N ARG A 112 3.97 -12.18 -0.65
CA ARG A 112 3.82 -12.80 -1.97
C ARG A 112 4.40 -14.21 -2.06
N ASN A 113 5.49 -14.47 -1.34
CA ASN A 113 6.15 -15.78 -1.36
C ASN A 113 5.43 -16.83 -0.51
N THR A 114 4.35 -16.45 0.19
CA THR A 114 3.62 -17.36 1.08
C THR A 114 2.18 -17.51 0.58
N SER A 115 1.82 -18.67 0.02
CA SER A 115 0.43 -18.97 -0.39
C SER A 115 -0.59 -18.83 0.74
N LYS A 116 -0.16 -19.06 2.00
CA LYS A 116 -0.97 -18.85 3.21
C LYS A 116 -1.32 -17.37 3.45
N VAL A 117 -0.53 -16.43 2.94
CA VAL A 117 -0.81 -15.00 3.11
C VAL A 117 -1.97 -14.55 2.22
N ASN A 118 -2.19 -15.17 1.06
CA ASN A 118 -3.40 -14.89 0.29
C ASN A 118 -4.67 -15.33 1.05
N ILE A 119 -4.59 -16.45 1.79
CA ILE A 119 -5.66 -16.91 2.70
C ILE A 119 -5.82 -15.94 3.88
N PHE A 120 -4.71 -15.45 4.46
CA PHE A 120 -4.74 -14.47 5.54
C PHE A 120 -5.41 -13.15 5.11
N MET A 121 -5.15 -12.69 3.87
CA MET A 121 -5.82 -11.52 3.30
C MET A 121 -7.32 -11.73 3.17
N PHE A 122 -7.74 -12.85 2.58
CA PHE A 122 -9.16 -13.19 2.50
C PHE A 122 -9.81 -13.25 3.89
N LEU A 123 -9.12 -13.83 4.87
CA LEU A 123 -9.60 -13.90 6.25
C LEU A 123 -9.71 -12.51 6.90
N LEU A 124 -8.71 -11.65 6.72
CA LEU A 124 -8.70 -10.29 7.27
C LEU A 124 -9.80 -9.43 6.63
N ASP A 125 -9.95 -9.51 5.31
CA ASP A 125 -11.01 -8.84 4.58
C ASP A 125 -12.37 -9.34 5.08
N PHE A 126 -12.57 -10.65 5.25
CA PHE A 126 -13.81 -11.21 5.82
C PHE A 126 -14.09 -10.71 7.26
N ILE A 127 -13.07 -10.71 8.13
CA ILE A 127 -13.20 -10.25 9.52
C ILE A 127 -13.54 -8.76 9.59
N ILE A 128 -13.11 -7.93 8.64
CA ILE A 128 -13.39 -6.49 8.64
C ILE A 128 -14.69 -6.18 7.88
N GLU A 129 -14.86 -6.73 6.68
CA GLU A 129 -15.95 -6.41 5.74
C GLU A 129 -17.31 -6.91 6.22
N ALA A 130 -17.41 -8.17 6.64
CA ALA A 130 -18.68 -8.77 7.05
C ALA A 130 -19.35 -8.04 8.25
N PRO A 131 -18.65 -7.78 9.38
CA PRO A 131 -19.26 -7.04 10.48
C PRO A 131 -19.50 -5.57 10.14
N PHE A 132 -18.64 -4.94 9.33
CA PHE A 132 -18.88 -3.56 8.90
C PHE A 132 -20.16 -3.44 8.06
N LYS A 133 -20.40 -4.39 7.16
CA LYS A 133 -21.62 -4.46 6.36
C LYS A 133 -22.87 -4.62 7.23
N LEU A 134 -22.82 -5.52 8.22
CA LEU A 134 -23.90 -5.70 9.19
C LEU A 134 -24.20 -4.42 9.97
N LEU A 135 -23.17 -3.69 10.40
CA LEU A 135 -23.33 -2.42 11.10
C LEU A 135 -23.99 -1.35 10.21
N LEU A 136 -23.58 -1.24 8.95
CA LEU A 136 -24.19 -0.30 8.00
C LEU A 136 -25.66 -0.62 7.74
N GLU A 137 -25.99 -1.90 7.50
CA GLU A 137 -27.38 -2.36 7.31
C GLU A 137 -28.24 -2.02 8.52
N THR A 138 -27.73 -2.24 9.74
CA THR A 138 -28.42 -1.87 10.98
C THR A 138 -28.66 -0.36 11.09
N ILE A 139 -27.71 0.47 10.65
CA ILE A 139 -27.85 1.93 10.65
C ILE A 139 -28.88 2.39 9.61
N GLU A 140 -28.90 1.77 8.43
CA GLU A 140 -29.88 2.04 7.38
C GLU A 140 -31.31 1.69 7.83
N ASP A 141 -31.49 0.53 8.47
CA ASP A 141 -32.76 0.11 9.04
C ASP A 141 -33.24 1.07 10.12
N TRP A 142 -32.34 1.47 11.03
CA TRP A 142 -32.64 2.44 12.06
C TRP A 142 -33.06 3.80 11.48
N THR A 143 -32.34 4.29 10.47
CA THR A 143 -32.64 5.56 9.80
C THR A 143 -33.98 5.50 9.09
N SER A 144 -34.29 4.36 8.46
CA SER A 144 -35.57 4.10 7.79
C SER A 144 -36.73 4.10 8.78
N PHE A 145 -36.57 3.45 9.93
CA PHE A 145 -37.54 3.46 11.02
C PHE A 145 -37.80 4.88 11.55
N GLN A 146 -36.74 5.68 11.75
CA GLN A 146 -36.89 7.07 12.18
C GLN A 146 -37.65 7.92 11.16
N ARG A 147 -37.42 7.70 9.86
CA ARG A 147 -38.17 8.40 8.79
C ARG A 147 -39.65 8.03 8.82
N GLN A 148 -39.97 6.75 8.92
CA GLN A 148 -41.37 6.27 9.04
C GLN A 148 -42.07 6.89 10.26
N LYS A 149 -41.39 6.95 11.41
CA LYS A 149 -41.96 7.57 12.61
C LYS A 149 -42.16 9.08 12.49
N LYS A 150 -41.34 9.79 11.72
CA LYS A 150 -41.61 11.20 11.41
C LYS A 150 -42.84 11.37 10.51
N GLU A 151 -43.01 10.51 9.51
CA GLU A 151 -44.17 10.56 8.61
C GLU A 151 -45.50 10.24 9.32
N GLU A 152 -45.48 9.45 10.41
CA GLU A 152 -46.68 9.22 11.25
C GLU A 152 -47.09 10.45 12.09
N ILE A 153 -46.16 11.39 12.33
CA ILE A 153 -46.37 12.55 13.22
C ILE A 153 -46.86 13.80 12.45
N PHE A 154 -46.67 13.86 11.13
CA PHE A 154 -47.06 14.98 10.26
C PHE A 154 -48.19 14.58 9.30
#